data_AF-A0AAV7HKL1-F1
#
_entry.id   AF-A0AAV7HKL1-F1
#
_cell.length_a   1.000
_cell.length_b   1.000
_cell.length_c   1.000
_cell.angle_alpha   90.00
_cell.angle_beta   90.00
_cell.angle_gamma   90.00
#
_symmetry.space_group_name_H-M   'P 1'
#
loop_
_entity.id
_entity.type
_entity.pdbx_description
1 polymer ?
#
loop_
_entity_poly.entity_id
_entity_poly.type
_entity_poly.pdbx_seq_one_letter_code
_entity_poly.pdbx_strand_id
1 'polypeptide(L)'
;MYRFSNSVIGYLNLLTLLSSIPIIAGALWLARSSATCESALETPLLAVGFIILLVSLAGFIGACFNVAWALWLYLFAMFLLIFALLCITCFGFAVTGGGGGVQVSGHMYSEYHLGDYSAWLRSRIAEERYWRAAVSCVVGSNACADIVRWTPLDYMQRDLTPIQSGCCKPPISCTYEATAILIAEQEEDCYRWNNAANILCYGCDSCKAGVLEQVRRDWHKLSVLNVVIVIFLIAIYALGCCAFRNARQSISDHPHGDNRMSKIRPQWDHYWGRWWQNRRDQLR
;
A
#
# COMPACT_ATOMS: atom_id res chain seq x y z
N MET A 1 -36.80 8.78 -8.52
CA MET A 1 -35.46 8.30 -8.96
C MET A 1 -34.45 8.18 -7.81
N TYR A 2 -34.48 9.03 -6.77
CA TYR A 2 -33.65 8.93 -5.55
C TYR A 2 -33.64 7.56 -4.85
N ARG A 3 -34.80 6.89 -4.70
CA ARG A 3 -34.91 5.59 -4.00
C ARG A 3 -34.26 4.42 -4.75
N PHE A 4 -34.23 4.43 -6.08
CA PHE A 4 -33.65 3.33 -6.87
C PHE A 4 -32.12 3.37 -6.83
N SER A 5 -31.51 4.56 -6.97
CA SER A 5 -30.05 4.71 -6.88
C SER A 5 -29.51 4.36 -5.49
N ASN A 6 -30.19 4.73 -4.40
CA ASN A 6 -29.75 4.37 -3.05
C ASN A 6 -29.85 2.87 -2.78
N SER A 7 -30.88 2.19 -3.30
CA SER A 7 -31.00 0.73 -3.21
C SER A 7 -29.91 0.00 -3.99
N VAL A 8 -29.56 0.49 -5.19
CA VAL A 8 -28.48 -0.12 -6.01
C VAL A 8 -27.11 0.06 -5.36
N ILE A 9 -26.83 1.25 -4.82
CA ILE A 9 -25.58 1.51 -4.07
C ILE A 9 -25.51 0.61 -2.83
N GLY A 10 -26.60 0.47 -2.08
CA GLY A 10 -26.67 -0.45 -0.94
C GLY A 10 -26.41 -1.91 -1.33
N TYR A 11 -26.98 -2.37 -2.45
CA TYR A 11 -26.84 -3.75 -2.92
C TYR A 11 -25.42 -4.07 -3.42
N LEU A 12 -24.80 -3.14 -4.16
CA LEU A 12 -23.41 -3.28 -4.61
C LEU A 12 -22.42 -3.30 -3.43
N ASN A 13 -22.67 -2.50 -2.40
CA ASN A 13 -21.86 -2.50 -1.17
C ASN A 13 -22.09 -3.75 -0.31
N LEU A 14 -23.30 -4.31 -0.30
CA LEU A 14 -23.57 -5.59 0.36
C LEU A 14 -22.84 -6.75 -0.34
N LEU A 15 -22.84 -6.78 -1.68
CA LEU A 15 -22.13 -7.81 -2.45
C LEU A 15 -20.61 -7.75 -2.25
N THR A 16 -20.05 -6.54 -2.19
CA THR A 16 -18.61 -6.33 -1.92
C THR A 16 -18.25 -6.65 -0.47
N LEU A 17 -19.15 -6.42 0.48
CA LEU A 17 -18.97 -6.91 1.86
C LEU A 17 -18.90 -8.43 1.89
N LEU A 18 -19.85 -9.10 1.21
CA LEU A 18 -19.91 -10.56 1.15
C LEU A 18 -18.69 -11.15 0.41
N SER A 19 -18.13 -10.47 -0.59
CA SER A 19 -16.91 -10.93 -1.27
C SER A 19 -15.63 -10.67 -0.47
N SER A 20 -15.63 -9.72 0.48
CA SER A 20 -14.49 -9.52 1.39
C SER A 20 -14.30 -10.69 2.37
N ILE A 21 -15.38 -11.36 2.77
CA ILE A 21 -15.37 -12.49 3.70
C ILE A 21 -14.55 -13.69 3.18
N PRO A 22 -14.78 -14.21 1.95
CA PRO A 22 -13.96 -15.30 1.40
C PRO A 22 -12.52 -14.87 1.14
N ILE A 23 -12.25 -13.59 0.85
CA ILE A 23 -10.87 -13.07 0.69
C ILE A 23 -10.12 -13.13 2.04
N ILE A 24 -10.75 -12.65 3.11
CA ILE A 24 -10.17 -12.68 4.47
C ILE A 24 -10.08 -14.12 4.98
N ALA A 25 -11.10 -14.95 4.74
CA ALA A 25 -11.08 -16.36 5.12
C ALA A 25 -10.01 -17.15 4.35
N GLY A 26 -9.80 -16.86 3.07
CA GLY A 26 -8.72 -17.41 2.26
C GLY A 26 -7.35 -17.00 2.79
N ALA A 27 -7.16 -15.72 3.15
CA ALA A 27 -5.94 -15.24 3.79
C ALA A 27 -5.66 -15.94 5.12
N LEU A 28 -6.67 -16.09 5.98
CA LEU A 28 -6.55 -16.79 7.27
C LEU A 28 -6.36 -18.32 7.12
N TRP A 29 -6.86 -18.91 6.03
CA TRP A 29 -6.63 -20.31 5.71
C TRP A 29 -5.18 -20.54 5.28
N LEU A 30 -4.66 -19.68 4.40
CA LEU A 30 -3.24 -19.64 4.02
C LEU A 30 -2.32 -19.45 5.23
N ALA A 31 -2.75 -18.63 6.21
CA ALA A 31 -2.05 -18.46 7.48
C ALA A 31 -1.93 -19.76 8.30
N ARG A 32 -2.92 -20.66 8.15
CA ARG A 32 -3.04 -21.89 8.94
C ARG A 32 -2.38 -23.09 8.27
N SER A 33 -2.22 -23.10 6.94
CA SER A 33 -1.65 -24.21 6.16
C SER A 33 -0.11 -24.20 6.06
N SER A 34 0.57 -23.34 6.82
CA SER A 34 1.92 -22.82 6.54
C SER A 34 2.98 -23.86 6.13
N ALA A 35 3.34 -23.84 4.84
CA ALA A 35 4.73 -23.72 4.43
C ALA A 35 5.15 -22.25 4.63
N THR A 36 6.34 -21.98 5.16
CA THR A 36 6.79 -20.65 5.63
C THR A 36 6.74 -19.53 4.59
N CYS A 37 6.52 -19.85 3.30
CA CYS A 37 6.43 -18.86 2.24
C CYS A 37 5.04 -18.32 1.95
N GLU A 38 3.97 -19.06 2.25
CA GLU A 38 2.60 -18.58 2.03
C GLU A 38 2.21 -17.46 3.00
N SER A 39 2.78 -17.43 4.21
CA SER A 39 2.57 -16.33 5.18
C SER A 39 3.13 -14.97 4.72
N ALA A 40 4.06 -14.93 3.76
CA ALA A 40 4.51 -13.66 3.21
C ALA A 40 3.41 -12.99 2.35
N LEU A 41 2.53 -13.79 1.74
CA LEU A 41 1.40 -13.32 0.93
C LEU A 41 0.12 -13.08 1.76
N GLU A 42 0.06 -13.65 2.96
CA GLU A 42 -1.05 -13.48 3.92
C GLU A 42 -1.25 -12.01 4.32
N THR A 43 -0.17 -11.32 4.69
CA THR A 43 -0.24 -9.93 5.17
C THR A 43 -0.77 -8.93 4.13
N PRO A 44 -0.34 -8.92 2.85
CA PRO A 44 -0.94 -8.04 1.85
C PRO A 44 -2.38 -8.45 1.51
N LEU A 45 -2.71 -9.74 1.50
CA LEU A 45 -4.06 -10.22 1.18
C LEU A 45 -5.06 -9.84 2.28
N LEU A 46 -4.66 -9.96 3.55
CA LEU A 46 -5.45 -9.54 4.71
C LEU A 46 -5.65 -8.02 4.74
N ALA A 47 -4.60 -7.26 4.41
CA ALA A 47 -4.71 -5.80 4.28
C ALA A 47 -5.71 -5.39 3.18
N VAL A 48 -5.66 -6.02 2.00
CA VAL A 48 -6.62 -5.78 0.91
C VAL A 48 -8.04 -6.14 1.35
N GLY A 49 -8.23 -7.30 1.98
CA GLY A 49 -9.54 -7.73 2.49
C GLY A 49 -10.12 -6.74 3.50
N PHE A 50 -9.29 -6.21 4.40
CA PHE A 50 -9.70 -5.21 5.39
C PHE A 50 -10.10 -3.88 4.75
N ILE A 51 -9.36 -3.40 3.74
CA ILE A 51 -9.72 -2.18 2.99
C ILE A 51 -11.07 -2.36 2.31
N ILE A 52 -11.30 -3.49 1.62
CA ILE A 52 -12.57 -3.77 0.94
C ILE A 52 -13.72 -3.82 1.96
N LEU A 53 -13.51 -4.44 3.11
CA LEU A 53 -14.49 -4.52 4.18
C LEU A 53 -14.88 -3.14 4.70
N LEU A 54 -13.90 -2.25 4.92
CA LEU A 54 -14.16 -0.88 5.35
C LEU A 54 -14.95 -0.09 4.31
N VAL A 55 -14.60 -0.19 3.03
CA VAL A 55 -15.33 0.46 1.91
C VAL A 55 -16.77 -0.03 1.79
N SER A 56 -16.98 -1.33 2.02
CA SER A 56 -18.29 -1.96 1.89
C SER A 56 -19.20 -1.60 3.07
N LEU A 57 -18.69 -1.63 4.31
CA LEU A 57 -19.40 -1.10 5.49
C LEU A 57 -19.78 0.36 5.29
N ALA A 58 -18.84 1.11 4.71
CA ALA A 58 -19.00 2.50 4.37
C ALA A 58 -20.25 2.73 3.49
N GLY A 59 -20.32 2.07 2.33
CA GLY A 59 -21.45 2.28 1.42
C GLY A 59 -22.78 1.73 1.95
N PHE A 60 -22.75 0.72 2.83
CA PHE A 60 -23.95 0.18 3.47
C PHE A 60 -24.54 1.15 4.51
N ILE A 61 -23.72 1.71 5.40
CA ILE A 61 -24.18 2.64 6.46
C ILE A 61 -24.73 3.93 5.84
N GLY A 62 -24.08 4.45 4.80
CA GLY A 62 -24.56 5.62 4.05
C GLY A 62 -25.92 5.41 3.40
N ALA A 63 -26.24 4.19 2.97
CA ALA A 63 -27.53 3.85 2.37
C ALA A 63 -28.65 3.64 3.41
N CYS A 64 -28.32 3.10 4.59
CA CYS A 64 -29.33 2.68 5.58
C CYS A 64 -29.80 3.80 6.51
N PHE A 65 -28.91 4.71 6.95
CA PHE A 65 -29.21 5.47 8.17
C PHE A 65 -29.64 6.92 7.98
N ASN A 66 -29.29 7.66 6.92
CA ASN A 66 -29.59 9.11 6.80
C ASN A 66 -29.29 9.93 8.09
N VAL A 67 -28.48 9.41 9.02
CA VAL A 67 -28.16 10.04 10.31
C VAL A 67 -26.87 10.81 10.11
N ALA A 68 -26.93 12.14 10.26
CA ALA A 68 -25.79 13.03 10.06
C ALA A 68 -24.57 12.65 10.94
N TRP A 69 -24.79 12.19 12.16
CA TRP A 69 -23.71 11.81 13.07
C TRP A 69 -22.96 10.54 12.64
N ALA A 70 -23.68 9.53 12.14
CA ALA A 70 -23.08 8.33 11.58
C ALA A 70 -22.28 8.63 10.30
N LEU A 71 -22.79 9.54 9.46
CA LEU A 71 -22.10 9.99 8.25
C LEU A 71 -20.83 10.81 8.56
N TRP A 72 -20.80 11.53 9.69
CA TRP A 72 -19.61 12.26 10.14
C TRP A 72 -18.49 11.33 10.63
N LEU A 73 -18.81 10.36 11.50
CA LEU A 73 -17.86 9.33 11.95
C LEU A 73 -17.30 8.54 10.76
N TYR A 74 -18.16 8.24 9.80
CA TYR A 74 -17.78 7.61 8.54
C TYR A 74 -16.74 8.44 7.77
N LEU A 75 -16.98 9.74 7.57
CA LEU A 75 -16.05 10.60 6.80
C LEU A 75 -14.71 10.69 7.52
N PHE A 76 -14.73 10.75 8.85
CA PHE A 76 -13.50 10.72 9.65
C PHE A 76 -12.72 9.40 9.47
N ALA A 77 -13.39 8.25 9.53
CA ALA A 77 -12.75 6.95 9.31
C ALA A 77 -12.16 6.81 7.89
N MET A 78 -12.90 7.24 6.86
CA MET A 78 -12.43 7.24 5.46
C MET A 78 -11.21 8.14 5.27
N PHE A 79 -11.19 9.32 5.91
CA PHE A 79 -10.04 10.21 5.87
C PHE A 79 -8.79 9.55 6.48
N LEU A 80 -8.93 8.90 7.65
CA LEU A 80 -7.82 8.18 8.28
C LEU A 80 -7.32 7.03 7.41
N LEU A 81 -8.22 6.29 6.75
CA LEU A 81 -7.85 5.22 5.82
C LEU A 81 -7.03 5.76 4.64
N ILE A 82 -7.52 6.80 3.97
CA ILE A 82 -6.82 7.43 2.83
C ILE A 82 -5.43 7.93 3.29
N PHE A 83 -5.38 8.62 4.43
CA PHE A 83 -4.12 9.11 5.00
C PHE A 83 -3.14 7.96 5.29
N ALA A 84 -3.58 6.88 5.91
CA ALA A 84 -2.75 5.71 6.18
C ALA A 84 -2.20 5.07 4.90
N LEU A 85 -3.05 4.89 3.88
CA LEU A 85 -2.62 4.33 2.59
C LEU A 85 -1.59 5.23 1.89
N LEU A 86 -1.78 6.55 1.94
CA LEU A 86 -0.81 7.51 1.43
C LEU A 86 0.52 7.42 2.19
N CYS A 87 0.50 7.40 3.53
CA CYS A 87 1.71 7.24 4.34
C CYS A 87 2.48 5.96 3.99
N ILE A 88 1.77 4.83 3.85
CA ILE A 88 2.36 3.55 3.47
C ILE A 88 3.01 3.65 2.08
N THR A 89 2.35 4.27 1.10
CA THR A 89 2.93 4.44 -0.24
C THR A 89 4.18 5.31 -0.23
N CYS A 90 4.14 6.46 0.47
CA CYS A 90 5.29 7.35 0.58
C CYS A 90 6.47 6.67 1.25
N PHE A 91 6.22 5.98 2.37
CA PHE A 91 7.25 5.20 3.06
C PHE A 91 7.83 4.12 2.14
N GLY A 92 6.96 3.38 1.45
CA GLY A 92 7.32 2.40 0.46
C GLY A 92 8.28 2.91 -0.60
N PHE A 93 7.91 3.99 -1.29
CA PHE A 93 8.78 4.61 -2.29
C PHE A 93 10.09 5.12 -1.70
N ALA A 94 10.07 5.65 -0.47
CA ALA A 94 11.29 6.09 0.21
C ALA A 94 12.26 4.93 0.49
N VAL A 95 11.74 3.76 0.90
CA VAL A 95 12.59 2.59 1.19
C VAL A 95 12.98 1.80 -0.05
N THR A 96 12.14 1.77 -1.10
CA THR A 96 12.39 1.04 -2.36
C THR A 96 12.93 1.91 -3.48
N GLY A 97 13.32 3.16 -3.19
CA GLY A 97 13.84 4.09 -4.19
C GLY A 97 15.20 3.70 -4.79
N GLY A 98 16.06 3.04 -4.00
CA GLY A 98 17.36 2.50 -4.46
C GLY A 98 17.25 1.13 -5.14
N GLY A 99 18.35 0.65 -5.71
CA GLY A 99 18.45 -0.63 -6.42
C GLY A 99 18.34 -0.50 -7.95
N GLY A 100 17.97 -1.58 -8.63
CA GLY A 100 17.81 -1.63 -10.10
C GLY A 100 18.76 -2.56 -10.81
N GLY A 101 19.76 -3.08 -10.07
CA GLY A 101 20.77 -3.97 -10.61
C GLY A 101 21.67 -3.28 -11.65
N VAL A 102 22.81 -3.91 -11.91
CA VAL A 102 23.74 -3.50 -12.96
C VAL A 102 23.68 -4.55 -14.06
N GLN A 103 23.47 -4.11 -15.30
CA GLN A 103 23.46 -5.03 -16.43
C GLN A 103 24.88 -5.48 -16.73
N VAL A 104 25.07 -6.80 -16.83
CA VAL A 104 26.39 -7.36 -17.12
C VAL A 104 26.62 -7.37 -18.63
N SER A 105 27.80 -6.90 -19.05
CA SER A 105 28.17 -6.88 -20.46
C SER A 105 28.16 -8.29 -21.06
N GLY A 106 27.37 -8.53 -22.11
CA GLY A 106 27.28 -9.83 -22.80
C GLY A 106 26.30 -10.82 -22.19
N HIS A 107 25.50 -10.43 -21.19
CA HIS A 107 24.46 -11.24 -20.58
C HIS A 107 23.11 -10.50 -20.59
N MET A 108 22.00 -11.25 -20.66
CA MET A 108 20.66 -10.64 -20.58
C MET A 108 20.22 -10.31 -19.14
N TYR A 109 20.82 -10.95 -18.12
CA TYR A 109 20.48 -10.71 -16.72
C TYR A 109 21.25 -9.53 -16.09
N SER A 110 20.74 -9.07 -14.94
CA SER A 110 21.37 -8.04 -14.10
C SER A 110 21.90 -8.65 -12.79
N GLU A 111 22.98 -8.06 -12.29
CA GLU A 111 23.55 -8.35 -10.97
C GLU A 111 23.11 -7.33 -9.94
N TYR A 112 22.95 -7.77 -8.70
CA TYR A 112 22.39 -6.95 -7.63
C TYR A 112 23.38 -6.89 -6.48
N HIS A 113 23.75 -5.67 -6.08
CA HIS A 113 24.62 -5.46 -4.95
C HIS A 113 23.81 -4.94 -3.77
N LEU A 114 24.12 -5.44 -2.58
CA LEU A 114 23.38 -5.07 -1.37
C LEU A 114 23.49 -3.55 -1.10
N GLY A 115 24.62 -2.95 -1.45
CA GLY A 115 24.91 -1.51 -1.28
C GLY A 115 23.97 -0.57 -2.05
N ASP A 116 23.36 -1.02 -3.14
CA ASP A 116 22.47 -0.21 -3.98
C ASP A 116 21.12 0.08 -3.32
N TYR A 117 20.77 -0.67 -2.28
CA TYR A 117 19.50 -0.55 -1.57
C TYR A 117 19.57 0.41 -0.38
N SER A 118 18.40 0.91 0.03
CA SER A 118 18.28 1.83 1.16
C SER A 118 18.83 1.22 2.46
N ALA A 119 19.38 2.07 3.33
CA ALA A 119 19.92 1.64 4.62
C ALA A 119 18.88 0.90 5.48
N TRP A 120 17.60 1.30 5.36
CA TRP A 120 16.50 0.64 6.06
C TRP A 120 16.30 -0.81 5.60
N LEU A 121 16.25 -1.07 4.28
CA LEU A 121 16.10 -2.42 3.74
C LEU A 121 17.32 -3.29 4.09
N ARG A 122 18.52 -2.73 3.98
CA ARG A 122 19.77 -3.42 4.36
C ARG A 122 19.77 -3.83 5.83
N SER A 123 19.41 -2.92 6.73
CA SER A 123 19.33 -3.25 8.16
C SER A 123 18.28 -4.33 8.42
N ARG A 124 17.18 -4.31 7.67
CA ARG A 124 16.08 -5.26 7.86
C ARG A 124 16.42 -6.67 7.39
N ILE A 125 17.14 -6.80 6.27
CA ILE A 125 17.57 -8.11 5.75
C ILE A 125 18.80 -8.66 6.48
N ALA A 126 19.58 -7.81 7.15
CA ALA A 126 20.70 -8.23 7.99
C ALA A 126 20.22 -8.92 9.29
N GLU A 127 19.00 -8.64 9.73
CA GLU A 127 18.40 -9.32 10.89
C GLU A 127 18.10 -10.79 10.56
N GLU A 128 18.81 -11.70 11.24
CA GLU A 128 18.75 -13.15 11.05
C GLU A 128 17.32 -13.73 11.08
N ARG A 129 16.43 -13.19 11.91
CA ARG A 129 15.03 -13.63 11.98
C ARG A 129 14.30 -13.41 10.66
N TYR A 130 14.47 -12.23 10.06
CA TYR A 130 13.83 -11.88 8.79
C TYR A 130 14.49 -12.59 7.63
N TRP A 131 15.82 -12.73 7.67
CA TRP A 131 16.56 -13.46 6.65
C TRP A 131 16.17 -14.93 6.57
N ARG A 132 16.07 -15.64 7.72
CA ARG A 132 15.67 -17.06 7.74
C ARG A 132 14.30 -17.30 7.10
N ALA A 133 13.34 -16.41 7.36
CA ALA A 133 12.02 -16.50 6.74
C ALA A 133 12.12 -16.30 5.21
N ALA A 134 12.84 -15.25 4.77
CA ALA A 134 13.03 -14.95 3.36
C ALA A 134 13.75 -16.09 2.61
N VAL A 135 14.83 -16.64 3.19
CA VAL A 135 15.59 -17.71 2.54
C VAL A 135 14.81 -19.03 2.52
N SER A 136 14.02 -19.35 3.55
CA SER A 136 13.13 -20.52 3.52
C SER A 136 12.10 -20.40 2.39
N CYS A 137 11.68 -19.18 2.08
CA CYS A 137 10.80 -18.86 0.97
C CYS A 137 11.47 -19.18 -0.37
N VAL A 138 12.71 -18.68 -0.54
CA VAL A 138 13.50 -18.89 -1.75
C VAL A 138 13.74 -20.39 -1.98
N VAL A 139 14.17 -21.12 -0.95
CA VAL A 139 14.42 -22.57 -1.03
C VAL A 139 13.12 -23.32 -1.32
N GLY A 140 12.02 -23.00 -0.61
CA GLY A 140 10.72 -23.64 -0.80
C GLY A 140 10.07 -23.38 -2.16
N SER A 141 10.40 -22.26 -2.82
CA SER A 141 9.87 -21.90 -4.14
C SER A 141 10.46 -22.73 -5.29
N ASN A 142 11.51 -23.54 -5.04
CA ASN A 142 12.28 -24.25 -6.07
C ASN A 142 12.82 -23.35 -7.19
N ALA A 143 12.97 -22.04 -6.96
CA ALA A 143 13.45 -21.08 -7.97
C ALA A 143 14.82 -21.43 -8.57
N CYS A 144 15.68 -22.14 -7.82
CA CYS A 144 17.00 -22.58 -8.26
C CYS A 144 17.03 -24.00 -8.89
N ALA A 145 15.96 -24.79 -8.78
CA ALA A 145 16.00 -26.21 -9.13
C ALA A 145 16.35 -26.44 -10.62
N ASP A 146 15.83 -25.57 -11.49
CA ASP A 146 16.08 -25.66 -12.94
C ASP A 146 17.45 -25.13 -13.36
N ILE A 147 18.06 -24.24 -12.56
CA ILE A 147 19.32 -23.54 -12.89
C ILE A 147 20.55 -24.38 -12.61
N VAL A 148 20.49 -25.31 -11.65
CA VAL A 148 21.61 -26.20 -11.31
C VAL A 148 22.09 -27.01 -12.53
N ARG A 149 21.24 -27.21 -13.55
CA ARG A 149 21.57 -27.95 -14.78
C ARG A 149 22.01 -27.07 -15.96
N TRP A 150 22.12 -25.76 -15.78
CA TRP A 150 22.39 -24.84 -16.88
C TRP A 150 23.86 -24.83 -17.29
N THR A 151 24.09 -24.75 -18.60
CA THR A 151 25.42 -24.59 -19.18
C THR A 151 25.84 -23.12 -19.19
N PRO A 152 27.14 -22.81 -19.35
CA PRO A 152 27.61 -21.43 -19.49
C PRO A 152 26.89 -20.61 -20.57
N LEU A 153 26.45 -21.26 -21.65
CA LEU A 153 25.72 -20.63 -22.74
C LEU A 153 24.28 -20.27 -22.33
N ASP A 154 23.62 -21.11 -21.52
CA ASP A 154 22.28 -20.84 -21.01
C ASP A 154 22.25 -19.57 -20.15
N TYR A 155 23.29 -19.34 -19.35
CA TYR A 155 23.45 -18.11 -18.57
C TYR A 155 23.60 -16.85 -19.44
N MET A 156 24.11 -16.96 -20.67
CA MET A 156 24.23 -15.80 -21.58
C MET A 156 22.92 -15.47 -22.30
N GLN A 157 22.14 -16.50 -22.65
CA GLN A 157 20.97 -16.35 -23.51
C GLN A 157 19.64 -16.19 -22.76
N ARG A 158 19.57 -16.59 -21.50
CA ARG A 158 18.33 -16.54 -20.71
C ARG A 158 18.31 -15.37 -19.74
N ASP A 159 17.13 -14.77 -19.60
CA ASP A 159 16.84 -13.83 -18.53
C ASP A 159 16.66 -14.58 -17.21
N LEU A 160 17.44 -14.19 -16.20
CA LEU A 160 17.29 -14.69 -14.84
C LEU A 160 16.45 -13.71 -14.02
N THR A 161 15.59 -14.25 -13.18
CA THR A 161 14.92 -13.45 -12.14
C THR A 161 15.93 -12.95 -11.10
N PRO A 162 15.62 -11.91 -10.30
CA PRO A 162 16.56 -11.39 -9.32
C PRO A 162 17.04 -12.41 -8.28
N ILE A 163 16.16 -13.32 -7.86
CA ILE A 163 16.51 -14.43 -6.96
C ILE A 163 17.45 -15.41 -7.67
N GLN A 164 17.19 -15.68 -8.94
CA GLN A 164 17.99 -16.62 -9.72
C GLN A 164 19.41 -16.12 -9.97
N SER A 165 19.57 -14.85 -10.35
CA SER A 165 20.90 -14.28 -10.59
C SER A 165 21.69 -14.02 -9.30
N GLY A 166 21.02 -13.75 -8.18
CA GLY A 166 21.67 -13.50 -6.88
C GLY A 166 21.94 -14.73 -6.02
N CYS A 167 21.10 -15.78 -6.10
CA CYS A 167 21.19 -16.94 -5.19
C CYS A 167 21.62 -18.24 -5.87
N CYS A 168 21.27 -18.42 -7.15
CA CYS A 168 21.37 -19.73 -7.83
C CYS A 168 22.58 -19.83 -8.76
N LYS A 169 23.29 -18.74 -9.01
CA LYS A 169 24.44 -18.63 -9.92
C LYS A 169 25.71 -18.26 -9.14
N PRO A 170 26.91 -18.72 -9.56
CA PRO A 170 28.18 -18.22 -9.03
C PRO A 170 28.40 -16.73 -9.38
N PRO A 171 28.95 -15.91 -8.46
CA PRO A 171 29.27 -14.51 -8.77
C PRO A 171 30.35 -14.41 -9.86
N ILE A 172 30.20 -13.47 -10.80
CA ILE A 172 31.11 -13.34 -11.96
C ILE A 172 32.44 -12.69 -11.56
N SER A 173 32.43 -11.86 -10.50
CA SER A 173 33.63 -11.27 -9.90
C SER A 173 34.60 -12.32 -9.37
N CYS A 174 34.15 -13.56 -9.18
CA CYS A 174 34.97 -14.61 -8.61
C CYS A 174 35.88 -15.28 -9.66
N THR A 175 37.20 -15.16 -9.48
CA THR A 175 38.18 -16.04 -10.11
C THR A 175 38.29 -17.37 -9.35
N TYR A 176 37.99 -18.49 -10.02
CA TYR A 176 38.04 -19.83 -9.43
C TYR A 176 39.31 -20.62 -9.80
N GLU A 177 40.25 -20.02 -10.54
CA GLU A 177 41.54 -20.64 -10.82
C GLU A 177 42.43 -20.63 -9.56
N ALA A 178 42.96 -21.80 -9.19
CA ALA A 178 43.75 -21.99 -7.96
C ALA A 178 44.96 -21.05 -7.86
N THR A 179 45.56 -20.68 -8.99
CA THR A 179 46.68 -19.73 -9.08
C THR A 179 46.26 -18.28 -8.89
N ALA A 180 45.02 -17.90 -9.23
CA ALA A 180 44.51 -16.53 -9.12
C ALA A 180 44.00 -16.20 -7.70
N ILE A 181 43.42 -17.20 -7.01
CA ILE A 181 42.88 -17.05 -5.64
C ILE A 181 43.95 -16.61 -4.63
N LEU A 182 45.22 -16.97 -4.84
CA LEU A 182 46.32 -16.61 -3.95
C LEU A 182 46.82 -15.16 -4.13
N ILE A 183 46.35 -14.46 -5.17
CA ILE A 183 46.90 -13.18 -5.62
C ILE A 183 45.84 -12.07 -5.60
N ALA A 184 44.56 -12.40 -5.69
CA ALA A 184 43.46 -11.45 -5.74
C ALA A 184 42.75 -11.30 -4.38
N GLU A 185 42.53 -10.05 -3.95
CA GLU A 185 41.55 -9.75 -2.92
C GLU A 185 40.16 -10.00 -3.53
N GLN A 186 39.45 -10.99 -3.00
CA GLN A 186 38.21 -11.49 -3.57
C GLN A 186 37.02 -11.14 -2.68
N GLU A 187 35.86 -10.89 -3.29
CA GLU A 187 34.64 -10.59 -2.55
C GLU A 187 34.26 -11.74 -1.60
N GLU A 188 33.69 -11.39 -0.43
CA GLU A 188 33.34 -12.35 0.61
C GLU A 188 32.35 -13.43 0.11
N ASP A 189 31.49 -13.06 -0.84
CA ASP A 189 30.51 -13.95 -1.48
C ASP A 189 31.17 -15.12 -2.23
N CYS A 190 32.40 -14.94 -2.74
CA CYS A 190 33.12 -16.00 -3.44
C CYS A 190 33.50 -17.17 -2.54
N TYR A 191 33.80 -16.88 -1.26
CA TYR A 191 34.12 -17.91 -0.26
C TYR A 191 32.86 -18.60 0.29
N ARG A 192 31.70 -17.96 0.18
CA ARG A 192 30.41 -18.49 0.66
C ARG A 192 29.67 -19.32 -0.38
N TRP A 193 30.01 -19.18 -1.67
CA TRP A 193 29.41 -19.94 -2.76
C TRP A 193 29.72 -21.45 -2.69
N ASN A 194 28.74 -22.29 -3.04
CA ASN A 194 28.91 -23.75 -3.15
C ASN A 194 28.07 -24.35 -4.30
N ASN A 195 28.64 -25.32 -5.04
CA ASN A 195 27.94 -26.00 -6.14
C ASN A 195 26.89 -27.02 -5.68
N ALA A 196 26.83 -27.37 -4.39
CA ALA A 196 25.81 -28.25 -3.86
C ALA A 196 24.44 -27.58 -3.90
N ALA A 197 23.45 -28.25 -4.51
CA ALA A 197 22.10 -27.71 -4.74
C ALA A 197 21.36 -27.30 -3.44
N ASN A 198 21.77 -27.81 -2.29
CA ASN A 198 21.20 -27.49 -0.98
C ASN A 198 21.88 -26.30 -0.27
N ILE A 199 22.99 -25.77 -0.79
CA ILE A 199 23.77 -24.70 -0.14
C ILE A 199 23.82 -23.44 -1.02
N LEU A 200 24.17 -23.58 -2.32
CA LEU A 200 24.22 -22.49 -3.31
C LEU A 200 24.81 -21.18 -2.72
N CYS A 201 24.30 -20.00 -3.10
CA CYS A 201 24.67 -18.71 -2.49
C CYS A 201 23.64 -18.24 -1.45
N TYR A 202 22.94 -19.13 -0.75
CA TYR A 202 21.90 -18.73 0.20
C TYR A 202 22.43 -17.95 1.43
N GLY A 203 23.74 -17.86 1.64
CA GLY A 203 24.38 -17.03 2.66
C GLY A 203 25.04 -15.75 2.14
N CYS A 204 24.96 -15.50 0.83
CA CYS A 204 25.67 -14.41 0.17
C CYS A 204 24.89 -13.10 0.24
N ASP A 205 25.60 -11.98 0.21
CA ASP A 205 24.99 -10.66 0.15
C ASP A 205 24.36 -10.38 -1.23
N SER A 206 24.89 -11.00 -2.29
CA SER A 206 24.27 -11.06 -3.62
C SER A 206 22.87 -11.69 -3.59
N CYS A 207 22.67 -12.73 -2.79
CA CYS A 207 21.36 -13.38 -2.63
C CYS A 207 20.39 -12.49 -1.85
N LYS A 208 20.85 -11.85 -0.77
CA LYS A 208 20.06 -10.84 -0.05
C LYS A 208 19.66 -9.68 -0.96
N ALA A 209 20.56 -9.21 -1.81
CA ALA A 209 20.31 -8.16 -2.79
C ALA A 209 19.26 -8.61 -3.83
N GLY A 210 19.34 -9.85 -4.31
CA GLY A 210 18.33 -10.43 -5.21
C GLY A 210 16.94 -10.52 -4.58
N VAL A 211 16.86 -10.87 -3.29
CA VAL A 211 15.60 -10.84 -2.52
C VAL A 211 15.07 -9.41 -2.38
N LEU A 212 15.93 -8.44 -2.07
CA LEU A 212 15.52 -7.04 -1.97
C LEU A 212 15.02 -6.47 -3.30
N GLU A 213 15.63 -6.84 -4.43
CA GLU A 213 15.11 -6.45 -5.75
C GLU A 213 13.72 -7.04 -6.00
N GLN A 214 13.52 -8.32 -5.67
CA GLN A 214 12.23 -8.96 -5.84
C GLN A 214 11.16 -8.22 -5.02
N VAL A 215 11.46 -7.91 -3.75
CA VAL A 215 10.58 -7.12 -2.87
C VAL A 215 10.31 -5.74 -3.48
N ARG A 216 11.31 -5.06 -4.01
CA ARG A 216 11.14 -3.76 -4.68
C ARG A 216 10.21 -3.85 -5.89
N ARG A 217 10.39 -4.84 -6.76
CA ARG A 217 9.55 -5.03 -7.94
C ARG A 217 8.11 -5.32 -7.57
N ASP A 218 7.89 -6.19 -6.59
CA ASP A 218 6.55 -6.53 -6.12
C ASP A 218 5.91 -5.35 -5.38
N TRP A 219 6.69 -4.58 -4.62
CA TRP A 219 6.25 -3.33 -4.01
C TRP A 219 5.80 -2.31 -5.05
N HIS A 220 6.52 -2.15 -6.16
CA HIS A 220 6.09 -1.26 -7.24
C HIS A 220 4.75 -1.68 -7.84
N LYS A 221 4.53 -2.98 -8.09
CA LYS A 221 3.23 -3.50 -8.57
C LYS A 221 2.11 -3.21 -7.58
N LEU A 222 2.34 -3.51 -6.30
CA LEU A 222 1.36 -3.26 -5.22
C LEU A 222 1.09 -1.77 -5.03
N SER A 223 2.11 -0.92 -5.15
CA SER A 223 1.97 0.52 -5.01
C SER A 223 1.14 1.12 -6.16
N VAL A 224 1.30 0.63 -7.40
CA VAL A 224 0.45 1.05 -8.53
C VAL A 224 -1.01 0.71 -8.24
N LEU A 225 -1.29 -0.53 -7.80
CA LEU A 225 -2.63 -0.94 -7.41
C LEU A 225 -3.17 -0.07 -6.27
N ASN A 226 -2.36 0.21 -5.25
CA ASN A 226 -2.76 1.03 -4.12
C ASN A 226 -3.09 2.47 -4.52
N VAL A 227 -2.32 3.07 -5.43
CA VAL A 227 -2.62 4.43 -5.95
C VAL A 227 -3.98 4.46 -6.63
N VAL A 228 -4.32 3.45 -7.44
CA VAL A 228 -5.65 3.34 -8.07
C VAL A 228 -6.75 3.24 -7.01
N ILE A 229 -6.54 2.43 -5.96
CA ILE A 229 -7.49 2.31 -4.84
C ILE A 229 -7.66 3.65 -4.12
N VAL A 230 -6.57 4.36 -3.82
CA VAL A 230 -6.61 5.67 -3.14
C VAL A 230 -7.40 6.69 -3.97
N ILE A 231 -7.21 6.75 -5.29
CA ILE A 231 -7.99 7.64 -6.17
C ILE A 231 -9.48 7.31 -6.08
N PHE A 232 -9.84 6.03 -6.11
CA PHE A 232 -11.22 5.59 -5.97
C PHE A 232 -11.82 5.95 -4.59
N LEU A 233 -11.05 5.76 -3.51
CA LEU A 233 -11.45 6.16 -2.16
C LEU A 233 -11.66 7.67 -2.03
N ILE A 234 -10.81 8.49 -2.66
CA ILE A 234 -10.96 9.95 -2.69
C ILE A 234 -12.26 10.34 -3.41
N ALA A 235 -12.60 9.67 -4.52
CA ALA A 235 -13.86 9.93 -5.24
C ALA A 235 -15.09 9.58 -4.36
N ILE A 236 -15.08 8.43 -3.68
CA ILE A 236 -16.12 8.06 -2.72
C ILE A 236 -16.20 9.06 -1.57
N TYR A 237 -15.06 9.50 -1.04
CA TYR A 237 -14.99 10.48 0.04
C TYR A 237 -15.59 11.82 -0.40
N ALA A 238 -15.31 12.28 -1.62
CA ALA A 238 -15.92 13.48 -2.19
C ALA A 238 -17.44 13.36 -2.32
N LEU A 239 -17.95 12.22 -2.81
CA LEU A 239 -19.38 11.93 -2.89
C LEU A 239 -20.04 11.89 -1.50
N GLY A 240 -19.38 11.26 -0.53
CA GLY A 240 -19.84 11.22 0.86
C GLY A 240 -19.91 12.62 1.48
N CYS A 241 -18.90 13.48 1.21
CA CYS A 241 -18.91 14.88 1.61
C CYS A 241 -20.07 15.67 0.97
N CYS A 242 -20.34 15.45 -0.33
CA CYS A 242 -21.48 16.07 -1.02
C CYS A 242 -22.82 15.60 -0.42
N ALA A 243 -22.98 14.31 -0.16
CA ALA A 243 -24.17 13.76 0.48
C ALA A 243 -24.36 14.32 1.90
N PHE A 244 -23.28 14.44 2.68
CA PHE A 244 -23.30 15.02 4.02
C PHE A 244 -23.70 16.49 4.00
N ARG A 245 -23.14 17.28 3.07
CA ARG A 245 -23.54 18.68 2.89
C ARG A 245 -25.02 18.81 2.55
N ASN A 246 -25.52 17.99 1.62
CA ASN A 246 -26.92 17.99 1.23
C ASN A 246 -27.86 17.59 2.38
N ALA A 247 -27.52 16.56 3.16
CA ALA A 247 -28.29 16.13 4.33
C ALA A 247 -28.33 17.21 5.42
N ARG A 248 -27.21 17.93 5.64
CA ARG A 248 -27.15 19.05 6.57
C ARG A 248 -28.02 20.22 6.10
N GLN A 249 -28.06 20.49 4.79
CA GLN A 249 -28.89 21.54 4.19
C GLN A 249 -30.38 21.23 4.31
N SER A 250 -30.80 19.97 4.08
CA SER A 250 -32.20 19.58 4.27
C SER A 250 -32.68 19.69 5.72
N ILE A 251 -31.78 19.48 6.69
CA ILE A 251 -32.10 19.69 8.11
C ILE A 251 -32.27 21.19 8.42
N SER A 252 -31.46 22.07 7.82
CA SER A 252 -31.63 23.52 7.99
C SER A 252 -32.86 24.08 7.28
N ASP A 253 -33.31 23.45 6.19
CA ASP A 253 -34.50 23.87 5.42
C ASP A 253 -35.82 23.39 6.03
N HIS A 254 -35.79 22.50 7.03
CA HIS A 254 -36.94 22.25 7.89
C HIS A 254 -36.90 23.24 9.07
N PRO A 255 -37.67 24.35 9.02
CA PRO A 255 -37.94 25.07 10.26
C PRO A 255 -38.67 24.09 11.16
N HIS A 256 -38.02 23.64 12.23
CA HIS A 256 -38.76 23.29 13.42
C HIS A 256 -39.72 24.46 13.65
N GLY A 257 -41.01 24.13 13.73
CA GLY A 257 -42.06 25.08 14.05
C GLY A 257 -41.78 25.71 15.40
N ASP A 258 -40.92 26.70 15.40
CA ASP A 258 -40.80 27.67 16.45
C ASP A 258 -41.65 28.84 15.97
N ASN A 259 -42.69 29.13 16.73
CA ASN A 259 -43.51 30.31 16.59
C ASN A 259 -42.62 31.53 16.81
N ARG A 260 -41.86 31.91 15.78
CA ARG A 260 -41.26 33.23 15.70
C ARG A 260 -42.40 34.19 15.36
N MET A 261 -43.17 34.52 16.41
CA MET A 261 -43.58 35.90 16.58
C MET A 261 -42.35 36.74 16.23
N SER A 262 -42.47 37.56 15.20
CA SER A 262 -41.51 38.60 14.90
C SER A 262 -41.49 39.56 16.10
N LYS A 263 -40.76 39.20 17.16
CA LYS A 263 -40.17 40.19 18.03
C LYS A 263 -39.16 40.91 17.17
N ILE A 264 -39.67 41.93 16.49
CA ILE A 264 -39.01 43.17 16.19
C ILE A 264 -37.97 43.38 17.30
N ARG A 265 -36.70 43.06 17.02
CA ARG A 265 -35.63 43.63 17.79
C ARG A 265 -35.78 45.13 17.55
N PRO A 266 -36.01 45.97 18.57
CA PRO A 266 -35.86 47.39 18.36
C PRO A 266 -34.39 47.61 18.04
N GLN A 267 -34.11 47.88 16.77
CA GLN A 267 -32.81 48.38 16.33
C GLN A 267 -32.72 49.81 16.86
N TRP A 268 -32.14 49.95 18.07
CA TRP A 268 -31.97 51.22 18.78
C TRP A 268 -31.24 52.28 17.95
N ASP A 269 -30.48 51.87 16.93
CA ASP A 269 -29.71 52.76 16.06
C ASP A 269 -30.57 53.63 15.14
N HIS A 270 -31.85 53.32 14.93
CA HIS A 270 -32.73 54.13 14.06
C HIS A 270 -33.65 55.09 14.83
N TYR A 271 -33.73 54.99 16.16
CA TYR A 271 -34.54 55.89 16.98
C TYR A 271 -33.78 57.19 17.30
N TRP A 272 -32.48 57.10 17.58
CA TRP A 272 -31.63 58.27 17.86
C TRP A 272 -31.39 59.14 16.62
N GLY A 273 -31.20 58.52 15.44
CA GLY A 273 -31.05 59.26 14.18
C GLY A 273 -32.29 60.10 13.84
N ARG A 274 -33.48 59.52 14.00
CA ARG A 274 -34.77 60.18 13.71
C ARG A 274 -35.13 61.25 14.76
N TRP A 275 -34.80 61.02 16.03
CA TRP A 275 -34.98 62.01 17.10
C TRP A 275 -34.06 63.23 16.93
N TRP A 276 -32.80 63.01 16.50
CA TRP A 276 -31.84 64.09 16.26
C TRP A 276 -32.17 64.92 15.01
N GLN A 277 -32.72 64.31 13.96
CA GLN A 277 -33.19 65.03 12.78
C GLN A 277 -34.43 65.88 13.08
N ASN A 278 -35.43 65.35 13.78
CA ASN A 278 -36.63 66.12 14.14
C ASN A 278 -36.35 67.33 15.07
N ARG A 279 -35.33 67.27 15.94
CA ARG A 279 -34.92 68.45 16.73
C ARG A 279 -34.18 69.50 15.91
N ARG A 280 -33.51 69.11 14.82
CA ARG A 280 -32.74 70.03 13.98
C ARG A 280 -33.65 70.91 13.11
N ASP A 281 -34.82 70.39 12.73
CA ASP A 281 -35.81 71.09 11.92
C ASP A 281 -36.71 72.04 12.75
N GLN A 282 -36.68 71.96 14.09
CA GLN A 282 -37.39 72.90 14.98
C GLN A 282 -36.56 74.12 15.41
N LEU A 283 -35.27 74.18 15.06
CA LEU A 283 -34.36 75.28 15.40
C LEU A 283 -33.94 76.09 14.15
N ARG A 284 -34.74 76.03 13.08
CA ARG A 284 -34.54 76.81 11.85
C ARG A 284 -35.80 77.58 11.48
#